data_AF-A0A2A4EVI1-F1
#
_entry.id   AF-A0A2A4EVI1-F1
#
_cell.length_a   1.000
_cell.length_b   1.000
_cell.length_c   1.000
_cell.angle_alpha   90.00
_cell.angle_beta   90.00
_cell.angle_gamma   90.00
#
_symmetry.space_group_name_H-M   'P 1'
#
loop_
_entity.id
_entity.type
_entity.pdbx_description
1 polymer ?
#
loop_
_entity_poly.entity_id
_entity_poly.type
_entity_poly.pdbx_seq_one_letter_code
_entity_poly.pdbx_strand_id
1 'polypeptide(L)'
;MKRAVFSAAYLAVGLSVSWQVARLSSRLAQQYSWPLLDTRWHGCWDIEHCQVPWWGYAVIVTFLFGPAVTWAVVGFQQAPRLMMSRFISSAALLVLVTAVFYLSFYVAVWP
;
A
#
# COMPACT_ATOMS: atom_id res chain seq x y z
N MET A 1 -2.48 10.16 24.86
CA MET A 1 -3.56 10.64 23.96
C MET A 1 -3.04 11.24 22.66
N LYS A 2 -2.18 12.27 22.66
CA LYS A 2 -1.67 12.90 21.41
C LYS A 2 -1.12 11.91 20.37
N ARG A 3 -0.32 10.91 20.79
CA ARG A 3 0.24 9.90 19.87
C ARG A 3 -0.81 9.02 19.19
N ALA A 4 -1.88 8.67 19.91
CA ALA A 4 -2.96 7.85 19.36
C ALA A 4 -3.77 8.64 18.32
N VAL A 5 -4.04 9.92 18.57
CA VAL A 5 -4.72 10.79 17.61
C VAL A 5 -3.91 10.97 16.33
N PHE A 6 -2.60 11.22 16.44
CA PHE A 6 -1.73 11.33 15.26
C PHE A 6 -1.59 10.03 14.50
N SER A 7 -1.47 8.90 15.20
CA SER A 7 -1.44 7.58 14.56
C SER A 7 -2.74 7.29 13.80
N ALA A 8 -3.91 7.58 14.41
CA ALA A 8 -5.21 7.44 13.75
C ALA A 8 -5.36 8.36 12.53
N ALA A 9 -4.90 9.62 12.63
CA ALA A 9 -4.94 10.55 11.50
C ALA A 9 -4.06 10.06 10.34
N TYR A 10 -2.82 9.63 10.62
CA TYR A 10 -1.94 9.04 9.61
C TYR A 10 -2.51 7.76 9.01
N LEU A 11 -3.14 6.91 9.81
CA LEU A 11 -3.79 5.70 9.34
C LEU A 11 -4.93 6.02 8.37
N ALA A 12 -5.77 7.00 8.69
CA ALA A 12 -6.85 7.43 7.81
C ALA A 12 -6.32 8.00 6.47
N VAL A 13 -5.25 8.79 6.51
CA VAL A 13 -4.58 9.29 5.31
C VAL A 13 -3.96 8.13 4.52
N GLY A 14 -3.25 7.22 5.18
CA GLY A 14 -2.62 6.05 4.57
C GLY A 14 -3.63 5.13 3.88
N LEU A 15 -4.78 4.87 4.50
CA LEU A 15 -5.89 4.12 3.89
C LEU A 15 -6.43 4.84 2.65
N SER A 16 -6.63 6.17 2.75
CA SER A 16 -7.11 6.97 1.63
C SER A 16 -6.13 6.95 0.45
N VAL A 17 -4.84 7.13 0.71
CA VAL A 17 -3.77 7.07 -0.31
C VAL A 17 -3.73 5.68 -0.94
N SER A 18 -3.72 4.61 -0.13
CA SER A 18 -3.71 3.23 -0.60
C SER A 18 -4.89 2.94 -1.52
N TRP A 19 -6.10 3.38 -1.12
CA TRP A 19 -7.30 3.24 -1.93
C TRP A 19 -7.22 4.00 -3.26
N GLN A 20 -6.71 5.24 -3.25
CA GLN A 20 -6.56 6.02 -4.49
C GLN A 20 -5.53 5.41 -5.43
N VAL A 21 -4.42 4.91 -4.90
CA VAL A 21 -3.39 4.23 -5.70
C VAL A 21 -3.92 2.92 -6.28
N ALA A 22 -4.66 2.13 -5.50
CA ALA A 22 -5.30 0.91 -6.00
C ALA A 22 -6.29 1.22 -7.14
N ARG A 23 -7.14 2.25 -6.98
CA ARG A 23 -8.06 2.70 -8.04
C ARG A 23 -7.33 3.21 -9.28
N LEU A 24 -6.24 3.97 -9.10
CA LEU A 24 -5.42 4.42 -10.22
C LEU A 24 -4.81 3.23 -10.97
N SER A 25 -4.26 2.26 -10.24
CA SER A 25 -3.67 1.05 -10.82
C SER A 25 -4.70 0.24 -11.61
N SER A 26 -5.90 0.07 -11.06
CA SER A 26 -7.02 -0.59 -11.76
C SER A 26 -7.44 0.14 -13.05
N ARG A 27 -7.48 1.48 -13.05
CA ARG A 27 -7.78 2.25 -14.27
C ARG A 27 -6.68 2.12 -15.32
N LEU A 28 -5.42 2.15 -14.89
CA LEU A 28 -4.27 1.94 -15.78
C LEU A 28 -4.33 0.55 -16.41
N ALA A 29 -4.69 -0.48 -15.65
CA ALA A 29 -4.87 -1.83 -16.15
C ALA A 29 -5.96 -1.98 -17.21
N GLN A 30 -7.06 -1.23 -17.06
CA GLN A 30 -8.14 -1.24 -18.05
C GLN A 30 -7.74 -0.53 -19.34
N GLN A 31 -6.85 0.46 -19.25
CA GLN A 31 -6.44 1.29 -20.39
C GLN A 31 -5.21 0.73 -21.13
N TYR A 32 -4.35 0.00 -20.43
CA TYR A 32 -3.11 -0.56 -20.96
C TYR A 32 -3.14 -2.08 -20.82
N SER A 33 -2.58 -2.83 -21.78
CA SER A 33 -2.47 -4.28 -21.71
C SER A 33 -1.44 -4.72 -20.67
N TRP A 34 -1.85 -4.68 -19.40
CA TRP A 34 -1.08 -5.24 -18.29
C TRP A 34 -1.39 -6.73 -18.15
N PRO A 35 -0.44 -7.53 -17.65
CA PRO A 35 0.83 -7.16 -17.04
C PRO A 35 1.92 -6.84 -18.09
N LEU A 36 2.82 -5.90 -17.78
CA LEU A 36 3.94 -5.53 -18.70
C LEU A 36 5.12 -6.50 -18.65
N LEU A 37 5.27 -7.24 -17.54
CA LEU A 37 6.35 -8.18 -17.34
C LEU A 37 5.76 -9.58 -17.32
N ASP A 38 6.27 -10.46 -18.17
CA ASP A 38 5.91 -11.88 -18.16
C ASP A 38 6.63 -12.55 -16.98
N THR A 39 5.98 -12.60 -15.82
CA THR A 39 6.57 -13.19 -14.62
C THR A 39 5.92 -14.53 -14.28
N ARG A 40 6.70 -15.45 -13.71
CA ARG A 40 6.19 -16.73 -13.16
C ARG A 40 5.17 -16.56 -12.02
N TRP A 41 4.93 -15.33 -11.56
CA TRP A 41 4.02 -14.98 -10.48
C TRP A 41 2.60 -14.70 -10.97
N HIS A 42 2.34 -14.79 -12.28
CA HIS A 42 1.01 -14.87 -12.87
C HIS A 42 0.37 -16.23 -12.52
N GLY A 43 -0.09 -16.32 -11.28
CA GLY A 43 -0.84 -17.44 -10.76
C GLY A 43 -2.27 -17.03 -10.40
N CYS A 44 -3.10 -18.01 -10.09
CA CYS A 44 -4.40 -17.74 -9.51
C CYS A 44 -4.22 -17.28 -8.05
N TRP A 45 -4.40 -15.99 -7.82
CA TRP A 45 -4.37 -15.35 -6.49
C TRP A 45 -5.77 -15.26 -5.86
N ASP A 46 -6.76 -15.87 -6.50
CA ASP A 46 -8.10 -15.96 -5.96
C ASP A 46 -8.15 -17.01 -4.84
N ILE A 47 -8.31 -16.52 -3.61
CA ILE A 47 -8.36 -17.35 -2.40
C ILE A 47 -9.58 -18.26 -2.36
N GLU A 48 -10.63 -17.96 -3.13
CA GLU A 48 -11.85 -18.77 -3.16
C GLU A 48 -11.73 -19.95 -4.12
N HIS A 49 -11.01 -19.78 -5.22
CA HIS A 49 -10.95 -20.75 -6.32
C HIS A 49 -9.63 -21.53 -6.38
N CYS A 50 -8.59 -21.07 -5.67
CA CYS A 50 -7.25 -21.62 -5.82
C CYS A 50 -6.58 -21.94 -4.48
N GLN A 51 -5.79 -23.02 -4.46
CA GLN A 51 -5.05 -23.44 -3.29
C GLN A 51 -3.80 -22.56 -3.12
N VAL A 52 -3.99 -21.39 -2.50
CA VAL A 52 -2.90 -20.46 -2.20
C VAL A 52 -2.08 -21.03 -1.03
N PRO A 53 -0.74 -21.11 -1.14
CA PRO A 53 0.09 -21.54 -0.02
C PRO A 53 0.01 -20.53 1.14
N TRP A 54 0.27 -20.98 2.37
CA TRP A 54 0.17 -20.13 3.58
C TRP A 54 0.95 -18.80 3.47
N TRP A 55 2.10 -18.81 2.81
CA TRP A 55 2.92 -17.61 2.60
C TRP A 55 2.26 -16.63 1.63
N GLY A 56 1.44 -17.10 0.68
CA GLY A 56 0.66 -16.26 -0.22
C GLY A 56 -0.40 -15.44 0.52
N TYR A 57 -1.06 -16.04 1.51
CA TYR A 57 -1.96 -15.29 2.41
C TYR A 57 -1.22 -14.20 3.19
N ALA A 58 -0.01 -14.48 3.68
CA ALA A 58 0.81 -13.48 4.36
C ALA A 58 1.19 -12.31 3.43
N VAL A 59 1.49 -12.60 2.15
CA VAL A 59 1.73 -11.57 1.13
C VAL A 59 0.47 -10.74 0.88
N ILE A 60 -0.71 -11.36 0.73
CA ILE A 60 -1.99 -10.65 0.54
C ILE A 60 -2.29 -9.72 1.73
N VAL A 61 -2.17 -10.22 2.96
CA VAL A 61 -2.39 -9.43 4.18
C VAL A 61 -1.40 -8.28 4.26
N THR A 62 -0.12 -8.53 3.96
CA THR A 62 0.91 -7.49 3.98
C THR A 62 0.67 -6.44 2.88
N PHE A 63 0.19 -6.86 1.71
CA PHE A 63 -0.17 -5.95 0.64
C PHE A 63 -1.38 -5.07 0.99
N LEU A 64 -2.37 -5.63 1.70
CA LEU A 64 -3.56 -4.89 2.10
C LEU A 64 -3.29 -3.91 3.26
N PHE A 65 -2.58 -4.37 4.29
CA PHE A 65 -2.44 -3.63 5.55
C PHE A 65 -1.05 -3.04 5.77
N GLY A 66 -0.01 -3.54 5.10
CA GLY A 66 1.38 -3.11 5.29
C GLY A 66 1.57 -1.61 5.13
N PRO A 67 1.08 -0.98 4.03
CA PRO A 67 1.13 0.47 3.89
C PRO A 67 0.41 1.17 5.05
N ALA A 68 -0.85 0.83 5.35
CA ALA A 68 -1.63 1.48 6.41
C ALA A 68 -0.96 1.39 7.80
N VAL A 69 -0.38 0.25 8.15
CA VAL A 69 0.39 0.05 9.38
C VAL A 69 1.64 0.94 9.40
N THR A 70 2.36 1.02 8.27
CA THR A 70 3.56 1.87 8.14
C THR A 70 3.22 3.34 8.38
N TRP A 71 2.13 3.83 7.79
CA TRP A 71 1.62 5.18 8.02
C TRP A 71 1.31 5.42 9.50
N ALA A 72 0.59 4.50 10.16
CA ALA A 72 0.24 4.60 11.56
C ALA A 72 1.47 4.64 12.50
N VAL A 73 2.50 3.82 12.20
CA VAL A 73 3.77 3.78 12.94
C VAL A 73 4.53 5.10 12.80
N VAL A 74 4.62 5.65 11.58
CA VAL A 74 5.28 6.95 11.36
C VAL A 74 4.54 8.06 12.10
N GLY A 75 3.20 8.08 12.05
CA GLY A 75 2.39 9.05 12.81
C GLY A 75 2.62 8.96 14.33
N PHE A 76 2.77 7.74 14.87
CA PHE A 76 3.09 7.53 16.28
C PHE A 76 4.49 8.05 16.64
N GLN A 77 5.49 7.81 15.78
CA GLN A 77 6.88 8.25 15.98
C GLN A 77 7.06 9.76 15.87
N GLN A 78 6.27 10.43 15.03
CA GLN A 78 6.35 11.89 14.83
C GLN A 78 5.57 12.70 15.86
N ALA A 79 4.55 12.11 16.48
CA ALA A 79 3.73 12.73 17.52
C ALA A 79 4.51 13.54 18.61
N PRO A 80 5.67 13.08 19.14
CA PRO A 80 6.42 13.85 20.14
C PRO A 80 7.23 15.04 19.59
N ARG A 81 7.51 15.12 18.29
CA ARG A 81 8.40 16.14 17.68
C ARG A 81 7.82 16.68 16.37
N LEU A 82 6.53 16.99 16.36
CA LEU A 82 5.86 17.51 15.18
C LEU A 82 6.50 18.81 14.71
N MET A 83 7.13 18.73 13.55
CA MET A 83 7.62 19.88 12.80
C MET A 83 6.94 19.82 11.44
N MET A 84 6.28 20.90 11.02
CA MET A 84 5.47 20.91 9.81
C MET A 84 6.27 20.48 8.57
N SER A 85 7.55 20.85 8.50
CA SER A 85 8.46 20.45 7.42
C SER A 85 8.71 18.93 7.39
N ARG A 86 8.94 18.31 8.55
CA ARG A 86 9.12 16.85 8.68
C ARG A 86 7.83 16.08 8.41
N PHE A 87 6.69 16.65 8.81
CA PHE A 87 5.38 16.09 8.50
C PHE A 87 5.20 16.03 6.98
N ILE A 88 5.37 17.14 6.27
CA ILE A 88 5.19 17.21 4.81
C ILE A 88 6.16 16.28 4.09
N SER A 89 7.46 16.31 4.44
CA SER A 89 8.44 15.45 3.76
C SER A 89 8.18 13.97 3.99
N SER A 90 7.80 13.58 5.21
CA SER A 90 7.46 12.19 5.52
C SER A 90 6.18 11.72 4.84
N ALA A 91 5.16 12.57 4.77
CA ALA A 91 3.91 12.27 4.09
C ALA A 91 4.14 12.10 2.59
N ALA A 92 4.91 13.01 1.97
CA ALA A 92 5.27 12.91 0.55
C ALA A 92 6.06 11.62 0.26
N LEU A 93 7.05 11.28 1.11
CA LEU A 93 7.81 10.04 0.97
C LEU A 93 6.92 8.81 1.13
N LEU A 94 6.02 8.80 2.14
CA LEU A 94 5.09 7.71 2.36
C LEU A 94 4.12 7.52 1.20
N VAL A 95 3.62 8.61 0.61
CA VAL A 95 2.80 8.55 -0.61
C VAL A 95 3.59 7.91 -1.74
N LEU A 96 4.82 8.38 -1.98
CA LEU A 96 5.68 7.85 -3.05
C LEU A 96 5.95 6.35 -2.85
N VAL A 97 6.36 5.95 -1.65
CA VAL A 97 6.64 4.53 -1.33
C VAL A 97 5.38 3.68 -1.47
N THR A 98 4.23 4.16 -1.00
CA THR A 98 2.94 3.45 -1.14
C THR A 98 2.55 3.30 -2.60
N ALA A 99 2.73 4.37 -3.40
CA ALA A 99 2.45 4.36 -4.83
C ALA A 99 3.33 3.36 -5.57
N VAL A 100 4.65 3.40 -5.35
CA VAL A 100 5.60 2.47 -5.97
C VAL A 100 5.32 1.04 -5.54
N PHE A 101 5.02 0.80 -4.26
CA PHE A 101 4.70 -0.53 -3.75
C PHE A 101 3.50 -1.14 -4.48
N TYR A 102 2.36 -0.44 -4.54
CA TYR A 102 1.18 -0.94 -5.24
C TYR A 102 1.39 -1.07 -6.75
N LEU A 103 2.00 -0.08 -7.39
CA LEU A 103 2.25 -0.12 -8.84
C LEU A 103 3.20 -1.27 -9.21
N SER A 104 4.26 -1.51 -8.43
CA SER A 104 5.21 -2.59 -8.70
C SER A 104 4.56 -3.97 -8.61
N PHE A 105 3.67 -4.18 -7.63
CA PHE A 105 2.87 -5.40 -7.53
C PHE A 105 1.92 -5.54 -8.72
N TYR A 106 1.29 -4.45 -9.13
CA TYR A 106 0.41 -4.46 -10.29
C TYR A 106 1.19 -4.79 -11.57
N VAL A 107 2.42 -4.28 -11.74
CA VAL A 107 3.28 -4.55 -12.92
C VAL A 107 3.70 -6.01 -12.95
N ALA A 108 4.05 -6.56 -11.79
CA ALA A 108 4.70 -7.86 -11.70
C ALA A 108 3.71 -9.03 -11.54
N VAL A 109 2.56 -8.83 -10.90
CA VAL A 109 1.71 -9.92 -10.41
C VAL A 109 0.34 -9.95 -11.11
N TRP A 110 -0.27 -8.78 -11.36
CA TRP A 110 -1.69 -8.69 -11.72
C TRP A 110 -1.89 -8.51 -13.24
N PRO A 111 -2.58 -9.45 -13.93
CA PRO A 111 -3.19 -9.20 -15.24
C PRO A 111 -4.51 -8.42 -15.12
#